data_AF-A0A2S3XV46-F1
#
_entry.id   AF-A0A2S3XV46-F1
#
_cell.length_a   1.000
_cell.length_b   1.000
_cell.length_c   1.000
_cell.angle_alpha   90.00
_cell.angle_beta   90.00
_cell.angle_gamma   90.00
#
_symmetry.space_group_name_H-M   'P 1'
#
loop_
_entity.id
_entity.type
_entity.pdbx_description
1 polymer ?
#
loop_
_entity_poly.entity_id
_entity_poly.type
_entity_poly.pdbx_seq_one_letter_code
_entity_poly.pdbx_strand_id
1 'polypeptide(L)'
;MQPGKRNRRVSSWHVIGAQLAHFRKQAGLTQPALAEQLGVGEDTIASIEQGRRSLKLDFAIELDELLGTKGALEVAVTKVPKKERYLVLSQDYVDYEQDAVSLFWYETQLIPGILQTEAYARLVFSCHYPPLEADVIEERVAIRLDRQKLLERKPRPILHFILEESILYSELGDPETTRDQLLHLRRCMDLPFVTIQIMPRKTPKHAGLAGPLVLLETQDHDQLAYAEMHLRAELYDDPAHVSALMQKYGMLRSQALTVEKSVRLLDALLAALLGETCPAQHTWPQAAPPSTGSSPATAATRAAPASKSPTTGTSPATATVTAATASKSPPTPPPSTSATPR
;
A
#
# COMPACT_ATOMS: atom_id res chain seq x y z
N MET A 1 27.40 16.23 -19.31
CA MET A 1 25.99 15.88 -19.59
C MET A 1 25.10 16.74 -18.71
N GLN A 2 24.38 17.69 -19.28
CA GLN A 2 23.33 18.40 -18.53
C GLN A 2 22.19 17.42 -18.27
N PRO A 3 21.62 17.34 -17.05
CA PRO A 3 20.47 16.49 -16.81
C PRO A 3 19.29 17.03 -17.64
N GLY A 4 18.81 16.23 -18.58
CA GLY A 4 17.68 16.57 -19.43
C GLY A 4 16.47 16.95 -18.58
N LYS A 5 15.84 18.09 -18.89
CA LYS A 5 14.55 18.51 -18.31
C LYS A 5 13.57 17.33 -18.38
N ARG A 6 13.28 16.70 -17.25
CA ARG A 6 12.18 15.73 -17.13
C ARG A 6 10.90 16.46 -17.51
N ASN A 7 10.21 15.97 -18.55
CA ASN A 7 8.87 16.44 -18.88
C ASN A 7 7.97 16.19 -17.66
N ARG A 8 7.64 17.25 -16.93
CA ARG A 8 6.75 17.19 -15.76
C ARG A 8 5.38 16.76 -16.29
N ARG A 9 4.94 15.53 -15.96
CA ARG A 9 3.61 15.03 -16.36
C ARG A 9 2.57 16.02 -15.84
N VAL A 10 1.87 16.68 -16.77
CA VAL A 10 0.78 17.62 -16.48
C VAL A 10 -0.43 16.77 -16.11
N SER A 11 -0.87 16.82 -14.85
CA SER A 11 -2.12 16.17 -14.41
C SER A 11 -3.33 17.06 -14.72
N SER A 12 -4.54 16.51 -14.62
CA SER A 12 -5.79 17.29 -14.72
C SER A 12 -5.80 18.48 -13.74
N TRP A 13 -5.22 18.29 -12.55
CA TRP A 13 -5.08 19.37 -11.55
C TRP A 13 -4.18 20.52 -11.97
N HIS A 14 -3.16 20.27 -12.80
CA HIS A 14 -2.35 21.37 -13.36
C HIS A 14 -3.15 22.18 -14.38
N VAL A 15 -4.03 21.53 -15.15
CA VAL A 15 -4.89 22.20 -16.12
C VAL A 15 -5.95 23.02 -15.39
N ILE A 16 -6.62 22.43 -14.39
CA ILE A 16 -7.64 23.12 -13.57
C ILE A 16 -7.02 24.27 -12.79
N GLY A 17 -5.85 24.07 -12.17
CA GLY A 17 -5.12 25.14 -11.50
C GLY A 17 -4.76 26.31 -12.43
N ALA A 18 -4.32 26.01 -13.66
CA ALA A 18 -4.06 27.04 -14.66
C ALA A 18 -5.34 27.77 -15.10
N GLN A 19 -6.47 27.08 -15.21
CA GLN A 19 -7.78 27.67 -15.49
C GLN A 19 -8.23 28.61 -14.36
N LEU A 20 -8.11 28.17 -13.10
CA LEU A 20 -8.39 29.02 -11.95
C LEU A 20 -7.53 30.30 -11.96
N ALA A 21 -6.22 30.15 -12.18
CA ALA A 21 -5.30 31.29 -12.29
C ALA A 21 -5.68 32.24 -13.43
N HIS A 22 -6.18 31.70 -14.54
CA HIS A 22 -6.66 32.49 -15.67
C HIS A 22 -7.92 33.29 -15.31
N PHE A 23 -8.92 32.63 -14.72
CA PHE A 23 -10.17 33.27 -14.32
C PHE A 23 -9.98 34.32 -13.23
N ARG A 24 -9.17 34.03 -12.21
CA ARG A 24 -8.82 35.03 -11.18
C ARG A 24 -8.21 36.29 -11.81
N LYS A 25 -7.30 36.14 -12.78
CA LYS A 25 -6.70 37.29 -13.47
C LYS A 25 -7.72 38.07 -14.31
N GLN A 26 -8.68 37.39 -14.95
CA GLN A 26 -9.77 38.06 -15.67
C GLN A 26 -10.71 38.83 -14.74
N ALA A 27 -10.93 38.34 -13.52
CA ALA A 27 -11.65 39.05 -12.47
C ALA A 27 -10.84 40.20 -11.84
N GLY A 28 -9.58 40.40 -12.23
CA GLY A 28 -8.71 41.46 -11.69
C GLY A 28 -8.23 41.22 -10.25
N LEU A 29 -8.34 39.99 -9.75
CA LEU A 29 -8.00 39.65 -8.37
C LEU A 29 -6.54 39.17 -8.25
N THR A 30 -5.88 39.52 -7.15
CA THR A 30 -4.61 38.91 -6.73
C THR A 30 -4.87 37.61 -5.96
N GLN A 31 -3.86 36.75 -5.78
CA GLN A 31 -4.01 35.54 -4.95
C GLN A 31 -4.42 35.89 -3.50
N PRO A 32 -3.81 36.88 -2.82
CA PRO A 32 -4.27 37.33 -1.51
C PRO A 32 -5.72 37.82 -1.49
N ALA A 33 -6.12 38.63 -2.49
CA ALA A 33 -7.48 39.18 -2.53
C ALA A 33 -8.54 38.10 -2.74
N LEU A 34 -8.24 37.09 -3.57
CA LEU A 34 -9.12 35.92 -3.73
C LEU A 34 -9.19 35.09 -2.44
N ALA A 35 -8.06 34.89 -1.78
CA ALA A 35 -7.98 34.13 -0.55
C ALA A 35 -8.78 34.80 0.59
N GLU A 36 -8.68 36.13 0.71
CA GLU A 36 -9.44 36.93 1.68
C GLU A 36 -10.95 36.80 1.48
N GLN A 37 -11.43 36.88 0.23
CA GLN A 37 -12.86 36.75 -0.07
C GLN A 37 -13.44 35.38 0.24
N LEU A 38 -12.59 34.33 0.19
CA LEU A 38 -12.96 32.94 0.46
C LEU A 38 -12.63 32.51 1.91
N GLY A 39 -12.07 33.39 2.72
CA GLY A 39 -11.66 33.07 4.09
C GLY A 39 -10.55 32.01 4.19
N VAL A 40 -9.70 31.87 3.17
CA VAL A 40 -8.58 30.90 3.14
C VAL A 40 -7.23 31.60 3.11
N GLY A 41 -6.14 30.87 3.38
CA GLY A 41 -4.77 31.41 3.24
C GLY A 41 -4.32 31.53 1.79
N GLU A 42 -3.49 32.53 1.46
CA GLU A 42 -2.92 32.76 0.12
C GLU A 42 -2.24 31.51 -0.45
N ASP A 43 -1.49 30.79 0.39
CA ASP A 43 -0.81 29.55 0.01
C ASP A 43 -1.77 28.47 -0.50
N THR A 44 -3.02 28.47 -0.04
CA THR A 44 -4.06 27.55 -0.53
C THR A 44 -4.37 27.83 -1.98
N ILE A 45 -4.63 29.10 -2.33
CA ILE A 45 -4.90 29.52 -3.71
C ILE A 45 -3.69 29.23 -4.60
N ALA A 46 -2.49 29.61 -4.14
CA ALA A 46 -1.26 29.38 -4.89
C ALA A 46 -0.99 27.88 -5.13
N SER A 47 -1.25 27.02 -4.14
CA SER A 47 -1.07 25.57 -4.26
C SER A 47 -2.07 24.92 -5.23
N ILE A 48 -3.33 25.38 -5.23
CA ILE A 48 -4.35 24.93 -6.18
C ILE A 48 -3.99 25.38 -7.61
N GLU A 49 -3.63 26.66 -7.80
CA GLU A 49 -3.26 27.19 -9.12
C GLU A 49 -2.04 26.46 -9.74
N GLN A 50 -1.13 25.98 -8.91
CA GLN A 50 0.04 25.22 -9.34
C GLN A 50 -0.23 23.72 -9.59
N GLY A 51 -1.46 23.26 -9.32
CA GLY A 51 -1.85 21.85 -9.40
C GLY A 51 -1.19 20.97 -8.33
N ARG A 52 -0.70 21.57 -7.23
CA ARG A 52 -0.12 20.85 -6.08
C ARG A 52 -1.20 20.37 -5.11
N ARG A 53 -2.32 21.09 -5.04
CA ARG A 53 -3.51 20.75 -4.25
C ARG A 53 -4.72 20.55 -5.17
N SER A 54 -5.49 19.51 -4.94
CA SER A 54 -6.76 19.26 -5.65
C SER A 54 -7.76 20.36 -5.31
N LEU A 55 -8.49 20.83 -6.31
CA LEU A 55 -9.63 21.72 -6.10
C LEU A 55 -10.85 20.86 -5.72
N LYS A 56 -11.36 21.02 -4.49
CA LYS A 56 -12.57 20.34 -4.00
C LYS A 56 -13.81 20.85 -4.75
N LEU A 57 -14.84 20.02 -4.89
CA LEU A 57 -16.04 20.36 -5.67
C LEU A 57 -16.78 21.55 -5.10
N ASP A 58 -17.05 21.56 -3.79
CA ASP A 58 -17.75 22.67 -3.12
C ASP A 58 -16.99 23.99 -3.30
N PHE A 59 -15.65 23.92 -3.22
CA PHE A 59 -14.79 25.08 -3.41
C PHE A 59 -14.75 25.53 -4.89
N ALA A 60 -14.90 24.61 -5.83
CA ALA A 60 -15.02 24.94 -7.25
C ALA A 60 -16.32 25.69 -7.56
N ILE A 61 -17.43 25.29 -6.93
CA ILE A 61 -18.74 25.95 -7.06
C ILE A 61 -18.67 27.38 -6.52
N GLU A 62 -18.11 27.54 -5.32
CA GLU A 62 -17.93 28.87 -4.70
C GLU A 62 -17.03 29.78 -5.56
N LEU A 63 -15.94 29.23 -6.09
CA LEU A 63 -15.07 29.94 -7.04
C LEU A 63 -15.79 30.29 -8.35
N ASP A 64 -16.67 29.42 -8.83
CA ASP A 64 -17.46 29.69 -10.04
C ASP A 64 -18.43 30.86 -9.86
N GLU A 65 -19.04 30.97 -8.69
CA GLU A 65 -19.91 32.09 -8.31
C GLU A 65 -19.11 33.39 -8.18
N LEU A 66 -18.00 33.34 -7.42
CA LEU A 66 -17.19 34.52 -7.11
C LEU A 66 -16.46 35.09 -8.34
N LEU A 67 -15.94 34.21 -9.20
CA LEU A 67 -15.21 34.61 -10.41
C LEU A 67 -16.11 34.76 -11.64
N GLY A 68 -17.40 34.42 -11.52
CA GLY A 68 -18.37 34.51 -12.63
C GLY A 68 -18.07 33.56 -13.78
N THR A 69 -17.52 32.38 -13.50
CA THR A 69 -17.03 31.43 -14.52
C THR A 69 -18.07 30.43 -14.99
N LYS A 70 -19.32 30.57 -14.51
CA LYS A 70 -20.52 29.86 -15.02
C LYS A 70 -20.42 28.33 -14.96
N GLY A 71 -19.88 27.81 -13.86
CA GLY A 71 -19.76 26.36 -13.62
C GLY A 71 -18.58 25.70 -14.33
N ALA A 72 -17.65 26.47 -14.90
CA ALA A 72 -16.51 25.93 -15.64
C ALA A 72 -15.58 25.12 -14.72
N LEU A 73 -15.36 25.57 -13.48
CA LEU A 73 -14.50 24.88 -12.52
C LEU A 73 -15.20 23.64 -11.95
N GLU A 74 -16.49 23.75 -11.60
CA GLU A 74 -17.34 22.65 -11.17
C GLU A 74 -17.34 21.51 -12.19
N VAL A 75 -17.61 21.84 -13.47
CA VAL A 75 -17.61 20.85 -14.56
C VAL A 75 -16.22 20.23 -14.71
N ALA A 76 -15.15 21.03 -14.65
CA ALA A 76 -13.80 20.51 -14.79
C ALA A 76 -13.45 19.52 -13.66
N VAL A 77 -13.74 19.85 -12.40
CA VAL A 77 -13.57 18.96 -11.24
C VAL A 77 -14.42 17.69 -11.38
N THR A 78 -15.66 17.83 -11.85
CA THR A 78 -16.57 16.70 -12.08
C THR A 78 -16.10 15.77 -13.20
N LYS A 79 -15.27 16.26 -14.13
CA LYS A 79 -14.69 15.48 -15.23
C LYS A 79 -13.28 14.97 -14.97
N VAL A 80 -12.63 15.37 -13.89
CA VAL A 80 -11.34 14.77 -13.47
C VAL A 80 -11.55 13.25 -13.32
N PRO A 81 -10.72 12.41 -13.97
CA PRO A 81 -10.79 10.97 -13.79
C PRO A 81 -10.73 10.62 -12.30
N LYS A 82 -11.58 9.69 -11.84
CA LYS A 82 -11.61 9.28 -10.42
C LYS A 82 -10.21 8.95 -9.89
N LYS A 83 -9.41 8.23 -10.68
CA LYS A 83 -7.99 7.91 -10.38
C LYS A 83 -7.11 9.14 -10.12
N GLU A 84 -7.39 10.29 -10.71
CA GLU A 84 -6.65 11.53 -10.47
C GLU A 84 -7.23 12.35 -9.33
N ARG A 85 -8.49 12.15 -8.95
CA ARG A 85 -9.10 12.83 -7.79
C ARG A 85 -8.34 12.54 -6.50
N TYR A 86 -7.93 11.29 -6.35
CA TYR A 86 -7.27 10.74 -5.17
C TYR A 86 -5.73 10.77 -5.23
N LEU A 87 -5.14 11.50 -6.20
CA LEU A 87 -3.68 11.64 -6.31
C LEU A 87 -3.07 12.68 -5.33
N VAL A 88 -3.89 13.33 -4.49
CA VAL A 88 -3.38 14.17 -3.38
C VAL A 88 -3.22 13.30 -2.15
N LEU A 89 -2.09 12.60 -2.23
CA LEU A 89 -1.51 11.67 -1.31
C LEU A 89 -1.35 12.20 0.11
N SER A 90 -2.37 11.98 0.94
CA SER A 90 -2.34 11.74 2.40
C SER A 90 -3.66 12.17 3.04
N GLN A 91 -4.29 13.24 2.55
CA GLN A 91 -5.43 13.86 3.24
C GLN A 91 -6.74 13.09 3.00
N ASP A 92 -7.01 12.69 1.76
CA ASP A 92 -8.24 11.94 1.44
C ASP A 92 -8.30 10.59 2.18
N TYR A 93 -7.17 9.87 2.25
CA TYR A 93 -7.10 8.61 3.03
C TYR A 93 -7.29 8.84 4.53
N VAL A 94 -6.72 9.92 5.10
CA VAL A 94 -6.89 10.23 6.53
C VAL A 94 -8.35 10.50 6.85
N ASP A 95 -9.05 11.27 6.00
CA ASP A 95 -10.49 11.52 6.17
C ASP A 95 -11.28 10.19 6.11
N TYR A 96 -11.00 9.34 5.10
CA TYR A 96 -11.64 8.02 5.01
C TYR A 96 -11.31 7.09 6.19
N GLU A 97 -10.07 7.10 6.69
CA GLU A 97 -9.65 6.30 7.86
C GLU A 97 -10.39 6.71 9.13
N GLN A 98 -10.60 8.02 9.34
CA GLN A 98 -11.30 8.52 10.52
C GLN A 98 -12.80 8.20 10.50
N ASP A 99 -13.41 8.18 9.32
CA ASP A 99 -14.85 7.95 9.17
C ASP A 99 -15.24 6.50 8.89
N ALA A 100 -14.29 5.62 8.57
CA ALA A 100 -14.54 4.24 8.19
C ALA A 100 -15.35 3.44 9.23
N VAL A 101 -16.21 2.55 8.75
CA VAL A 101 -16.95 1.59 9.60
C VAL A 101 -16.13 0.32 9.84
N SER A 102 -15.26 -0.05 8.91
CA SER A 102 -14.31 -1.15 9.06
C SER A 102 -12.98 -0.85 8.35
N LEU A 103 -11.88 -1.33 8.94
CA LEU A 103 -10.53 -1.20 8.40
C LEU A 103 -9.74 -2.50 8.61
N PHE A 104 -9.01 -2.91 7.57
CA PHE A 104 -8.25 -4.15 7.51
C PHE A 104 -6.83 -3.87 7.00
N TRP A 105 -5.85 -3.96 7.88
CA TRP A 105 -4.44 -3.73 7.58
C TRP A 105 -3.68 -5.04 7.38
N TYR A 106 -2.81 -5.04 6.38
CA TYR A 106 -1.70 -5.98 6.29
C TYR A 106 -0.40 -5.19 6.25
N GLU A 107 0.47 -5.40 7.24
CA GLU A 107 1.74 -4.70 7.38
C GLU A 107 2.92 -5.66 7.32
N THR A 108 3.98 -5.23 6.64
CA THR A 108 5.15 -6.08 6.35
C THR A 108 6.43 -5.67 7.05
N GLN A 109 6.55 -4.41 7.46
CA GLN A 109 7.81 -3.85 7.98
C GLN A 109 7.66 -3.10 9.29
N LEU A 110 6.52 -2.45 9.52
CA LEU A 110 6.30 -1.60 10.68
C LEU A 110 4.93 -1.91 11.31
N ILE A 111 4.81 -1.62 12.60
CA ILE A 111 3.52 -1.67 13.27
C ILE A 111 2.62 -0.56 12.68
N PRO A 112 1.33 -0.81 12.39
CA PRO A 112 0.43 0.20 11.86
C PRO A 112 0.43 1.45 12.74
N GLY A 113 0.43 2.64 12.13
CA GLY A 113 0.59 3.90 12.84
C GLY A 113 -0.41 4.12 13.99
N ILE A 114 -1.63 3.59 13.84
CA ILE A 114 -2.69 3.68 14.86
C ILE A 114 -2.48 2.75 16.06
N LEU A 115 -1.54 1.81 15.98
CA LEU A 115 -1.13 0.89 17.04
C LEU A 115 0.27 1.22 17.59
N GLN A 116 0.85 2.36 17.23
CA GLN A 116 2.20 2.72 17.67
C GLN A 116 2.16 3.47 19.00
N THR A 117 3.14 3.24 19.86
CA THR A 117 3.45 4.15 20.96
C THR A 117 4.11 5.42 20.43
N GLU A 118 4.07 6.50 21.20
CA GLU A 118 4.76 7.75 20.86
C GLU A 118 6.27 7.52 20.61
N ALA A 119 6.92 6.74 21.47
CA ALA A 119 8.34 6.41 21.34
C ALA A 119 8.64 5.67 20.03
N TYR A 120 7.82 4.67 19.68
CA TYR A 120 7.98 3.93 18.43
C TYR A 120 7.69 4.82 17.20
N ALA A 121 6.67 5.69 17.26
CA ALA A 121 6.38 6.63 16.19
C ALA A 121 7.55 7.61 15.93
N ARG A 122 8.13 8.16 17.00
CA ARG A 122 9.31 9.02 16.94
C ARG A 122 10.51 8.30 16.33
N LEU A 123 10.75 7.06 16.77
CA LEU A 123 11.79 6.20 16.21
C LEU A 123 11.59 5.99 14.70
N VAL A 124 10.39 5.61 14.25
CA VAL A 124 10.09 5.42 12.82
C VAL A 124 10.40 6.67 12.00
N PHE A 125 10.00 7.85 12.47
CA PHE A 125 10.28 9.10 11.77
C PHE A 125 11.77 9.48 11.80
N SER A 126 12.50 9.11 12.86
CA SER A 126 13.96 9.31 12.93
C SER A 126 14.73 8.46 11.91
N CYS A 127 14.15 7.34 11.45
CA CYS A 127 14.72 6.49 10.41
C CYS A 127 14.49 7.02 8.98
N HIS A 128 13.79 8.15 8.82
CA HIS A 128 13.49 8.71 7.50
C HIS A 128 14.77 9.13 6.75
N TYR A 129 14.79 8.87 5.44
CA TYR A 129 15.88 9.31 4.57
C TYR A 129 15.35 10.03 3.31
N PRO A 130 15.82 11.26 3.00
CA PRO A 130 16.80 12.07 3.74
C PRO A 130 16.35 12.40 5.19
N PRO A 131 17.28 12.64 6.13
CA PRO A 131 16.93 12.94 7.52
C PRO A 131 15.94 14.09 7.65
N LEU A 132 15.03 13.98 8.62
CA LEU A 132 14.10 15.05 8.99
C LEU A 132 14.68 15.87 10.14
N GLU A 133 14.35 17.15 10.17
CA GLU A 133 14.64 18.01 11.33
C GLU A 133 13.78 17.60 12.54
N ALA A 134 14.28 17.88 13.75
CA ALA A 134 13.64 17.42 14.99
C ALA A 134 12.24 17.99 15.20
N ASP A 135 12.01 19.24 14.81
CA ASP A 135 10.69 19.90 14.85
C ASP A 135 9.68 19.22 13.93
N VAL A 136 10.10 18.85 12.71
CA VAL A 136 9.27 18.11 11.75
C VAL A 136 8.94 16.70 12.26
N ILE A 137 9.88 16.06 12.98
CA ILE A 137 9.61 14.76 13.61
C ILE A 137 8.51 14.90 14.66
N GLU A 138 8.63 15.86 15.58
CA GLU A 138 7.63 16.05 16.64
C GLU A 138 6.25 16.46 16.08
N GLU A 139 6.20 17.28 15.03
CA GLU A 139 4.94 17.60 14.32
C GLU A 139 4.29 16.33 13.75
N ARG A 140 5.06 15.47 13.08
CA ARG A 140 4.55 14.22 12.51
C ARG A 140 4.14 13.20 13.57
N VAL A 141 4.84 13.16 14.70
CA VAL A 141 4.45 12.35 15.87
C VAL A 141 3.11 12.84 16.42
N ALA A 142 2.94 14.16 16.59
CA ALA A 142 1.67 14.72 17.04
C ALA A 142 0.50 14.37 16.10
N ILE A 143 0.69 14.50 14.79
CA ILE A 143 -0.31 14.09 13.78
C ILE A 143 -0.62 12.58 13.88
N ARG A 144 0.42 11.75 14.10
CA ARG A 144 0.25 10.30 14.25
C ARG A 144 -0.59 9.95 15.48
N LEU A 145 -0.31 10.60 16.61
CA LEU A 145 -1.04 10.40 17.86
C LEU A 145 -2.48 10.92 17.78
N ASP A 146 -2.71 12.04 17.08
CA ASP A 146 -4.05 12.55 16.85
C ASP A 146 -4.92 11.54 16.10
N ARG A 147 -4.35 10.87 15.09
CA ARG A 147 -5.03 9.80 14.33
C ARG A 147 -5.40 8.58 15.18
N GLN A 148 -4.70 8.32 16.29
CA GLN A 148 -5.01 7.21 17.20
C GLN A 148 -6.32 7.37 17.95
N LYS A 149 -6.89 8.59 17.97
CA LYS A 149 -8.24 8.85 18.49
C LYS A 149 -9.31 7.99 17.82
N LEU A 150 -9.02 7.40 16.65
CA LEU A 150 -9.85 6.37 16.03
C LEU A 150 -10.18 5.19 16.98
N LEU A 151 -9.25 4.80 17.87
CA LEU A 151 -9.47 3.75 18.87
C LEU A 151 -10.48 4.15 19.96
N GLU A 152 -10.68 5.46 20.16
CA GLU A 152 -11.58 6.03 21.15
C GLU A 152 -12.92 6.48 20.55
N ARG A 153 -13.00 6.55 19.21
CA ARG A 153 -14.15 7.04 18.45
C ARG A 153 -15.42 6.22 18.73
N LYS A 154 -16.56 6.92 18.73
CA LYS A 154 -17.91 6.34 18.70
C LYS A 154 -18.67 6.85 17.48
N PRO A 155 -19.39 5.97 16.73
CA PRO A 155 -19.42 4.51 16.86
C PRO A 155 -18.04 3.88 16.59
N ARG A 156 -17.75 2.76 17.24
CA ARG A 156 -16.45 2.08 17.11
C ARG A 156 -16.34 1.42 15.74
N PRO A 157 -15.24 1.63 14.99
CA PRO A 157 -14.98 0.87 13.77
C PRO A 157 -14.57 -0.58 14.09
N ILE A 158 -14.74 -1.48 13.13
CA ILE A 158 -14.15 -2.82 13.17
C ILE A 158 -12.73 -2.75 12.63
N LEU A 159 -11.73 -3.11 13.45
CA LEU A 159 -10.32 -2.97 13.12
C LEU A 159 -9.64 -4.36 13.10
N HIS A 160 -8.99 -4.69 11.99
CA HIS A 160 -8.25 -5.94 11.85
C HIS A 160 -6.85 -5.69 11.34
N PHE A 161 -5.87 -6.32 11.95
CA PHE A 161 -4.47 -6.17 11.62
C PHE A 161 -3.83 -7.54 11.41
N ILE A 162 -3.15 -7.70 10.29
CA ILE A 162 -2.25 -8.82 10.03
C ILE A 162 -0.83 -8.25 9.98
N LEU A 163 -0.01 -8.63 10.94
CA LEU A 163 1.36 -8.14 11.05
C LEU A 163 2.33 -9.27 10.68
N GLU A 164 3.29 -9.00 9.82
CA GLU A 164 4.42 -9.93 9.63
C GLU A 164 5.15 -10.17 10.94
N GLU A 165 5.40 -11.44 11.27
CA GLU A 165 6.09 -11.82 12.49
C GLU A 165 7.46 -11.14 12.58
N SER A 166 8.15 -10.92 11.46
CA SER A 166 9.44 -10.22 11.42
C SER A 166 9.41 -8.83 12.05
N ILE A 167 8.27 -8.15 12.05
CA ILE A 167 8.11 -6.82 12.67
C ILE A 167 8.35 -6.91 14.19
N LEU A 168 7.91 -8.01 14.83
CA LEU A 168 8.04 -8.21 16.27
C LEU A 168 9.47 -8.54 16.72
N TYR A 169 10.32 -8.93 15.78
CA TYR A 169 11.74 -9.24 16.02
C TYR A 169 12.66 -8.15 15.47
N SER A 170 12.10 -7.06 14.96
CA SER A 170 12.89 -5.95 14.47
C SER A 170 13.49 -5.22 15.66
N GLU A 171 14.82 -5.24 15.79
CA GLU A 171 15.56 -4.50 16.82
C GLU A 171 15.71 -3.02 16.41
N LEU A 172 14.58 -2.38 16.08
CA LEU A 172 14.55 -0.95 15.79
C LEU A 172 14.52 -0.17 17.10
N GLY A 173 15.49 0.74 17.25
CA GLY A 173 15.60 1.59 18.44
C GLY A 173 16.14 0.85 19.66
N ASP A 174 15.87 1.39 20.84
CA ASP A 174 16.30 0.80 22.10
C ASP A 174 15.36 -0.35 22.54
N PRO A 175 15.84 -1.26 23.42
CA PRO A 175 15.03 -2.38 23.92
C PRO A 175 13.76 -1.96 24.67
N GLU A 176 13.75 -0.79 25.31
CA GLU A 176 12.58 -0.31 26.08
C GLU A 176 11.45 0.10 25.13
N THR A 177 11.77 0.82 24.05
CA THR A 177 10.82 1.17 22.98
C THR A 177 10.17 -0.08 22.39
N THR A 178 10.95 -1.12 22.09
CA THR A 178 10.41 -2.39 21.58
C THR A 178 9.49 -3.06 22.59
N ARG A 179 9.92 -3.16 23.85
CA ARG A 179 9.12 -3.76 24.93
C ARG A 179 7.78 -3.03 25.11
N ASP A 180 7.82 -1.70 25.22
CA ASP A 180 6.64 -0.88 25.49
C ASP A 180 5.65 -0.93 24.32
N GLN A 181 6.18 -1.01 23.09
CA GLN A 181 5.38 -1.21 21.90
C GLN A 181 4.69 -2.60 21.86
N LEU A 182 5.38 -3.68 22.23
CA LEU A 182 4.77 -5.01 22.31
C LEU A 182 3.72 -5.09 23.43
N LEU A 183 3.97 -4.45 24.57
CA LEU A 183 2.98 -4.32 25.66
C LEU A 183 1.74 -3.54 25.18
N HIS A 184 1.93 -2.48 24.40
CA HIS A 184 0.83 -1.73 23.81
C HIS A 184 0.00 -2.58 22.84
N LEU A 185 0.65 -3.32 21.93
CA LEU A 185 -0.05 -4.27 21.05
C LEU A 185 -0.88 -5.27 21.85
N ARG A 186 -0.30 -5.84 22.92
CA ARG A 186 -1.00 -6.81 23.75
C ARG A 186 -2.26 -6.23 24.40
N ARG A 187 -2.21 -4.98 24.88
CA ARG A 187 -3.39 -4.26 25.40
C ARG A 187 -4.43 -4.00 24.31
N CYS A 188 -4.01 -3.65 23.10
CA CYS A 188 -4.93 -3.45 21.97
C CYS A 188 -5.66 -4.73 21.59
N MET A 189 -5.04 -5.91 21.75
CA MET A 189 -5.71 -7.20 21.51
C MET A 189 -6.85 -7.50 22.50
N ASP A 190 -6.92 -6.81 23.64
CA ASP A 190 -8.03 -6.97 24.60
C ASP A 190 -9.26 -6.11 24.22
N LEU A 191 -9.14 -5.22 23.22
CA LEU A 191 -10.26 -4.39 22.75
C LEU A 191 -11.22 -5.23 21.88
N PRO A 192 -12.54 -5.22 22.14
CA PRO A 192 -13.49 -6.12 21.48
C PRO A 192 -13.73 -5.82 19.99
N PHE A 193 -13.22 -4.69 19.49
CA PHE A 193 -13.34 -4.25 18.10
C PHE A 193 -12.00 -4.26 17.36
N VAL A 194 -10.94 -4.76 18.00
CA VAL A 194 -9.60 -4.89 17.43
C VAL A 194 -9.24 -6.38 17.34
N THR A 195 -8.84 -6.82 16.16
CA THR A 195 -8.29 -8.15 15.93
C THR A 195 -6.86 -8.02 15.42
N ILE A 196 -5.89 -8.64 16.11
CA ILE A 196 -4.50 -8.70 15.63
C ILE A 196 -4.15 -10.17 15.38
N GLN A 197 -3.66 -10.45 14.18
CA GLN A 197 -3.10 -11.74 13.79
C GLN A 197 -1.66 -11.55 13.33
N ILE A 198 -0.83 -12.55 13.59
CA ILE A 198 0.56 -12.56 13.18
C ILE A 198 0.75 -13.51 12.01
N MET A 199 1.31 -13.00 10.92
CA MET A 199 1.73 -13.80 9.78
C MET A 199 3.07 -14.47 10.12
N PRO A 200 3.15 -15.82 10.16
CA PRO A 200 4.36 -16.49 10.59
C PRO A 200 5.47 -16.40 9.54
N ARG A 201 6.73 -16.27 9.99
CA ARG A 201 7.91 -16.23 9.10
C ARG A 201 8.06 -17.48 8.24
N LYS A 202 7.60 -18.64 8.76
CA LYS A 202 7.64 -19.93 8.06
C LYS A 202 6.36 -20.16 7.25
N THR A 203 6.20 -19.40 6.18
CA THR A 203 5.03 -19.50 5.28
C THR A 203 5.48 -19.88 3.86
N PRO A 204 5.33 -21.15 3.42
CA PRO A 204 5.83 -21.62 2.13
C PRO A 204 5.22 -20.93 0.90
N LYS A 205 4.00 -20.40 1.04
CA LYS A 205 3.30 -19.64 -0.01
C LYS A 205 2.70 -18.40 0.63
N HIS A 206 3.12 -17.23 0.17
CA HIS A 206 2.79 -15.96 0.81
C HIS A 206 1.94 -15.06 -0.11
N ALA A 207 0.72 -14.70 0.30
CA ALA A 207 -0.18 -13.90 -0.54
C ALA A 207 0.19 -12.40 -0.59
N GLY A 208 0.94 -11.91 0.39
CA GLY A 208 1.30 -10.50 0.59
C GLY A 208 2.64 -10.06 0.02
N LEU A 209 3.23 -10.79 -0.95
CA LEU A 209 4.55 -10.44 -1.52
C LEU A 209 4.60 -9.08 -2.21
N ALA A 210 3.44 -8.50 -2.54
CA ALA A 210 3.34 -7.18 -3.15
C ALA A 210 3.49 -6.02 -2.16
N GLY A 211 3.64 -6.29 -0.86
CA GLY A 211 3.77 -5.28 0.18
C GLY A 211 2.49 -5.05 1.00
N PRO A 212 2.47 -3.99 1.82
CA PRO A 212 1.37 -3.69 2.72
C PRO A 212 0.14 -3.20 1.95
N LEU A 213 -1.03 -3.31 2.58
CA LEU A 213 -2.29 -2.76 2.08
C LEU A 213 -3.26 -2.50 3.22
N VAL A 214 -4.20 -1.60 2.98
CA VAL A 214 -5.33 -1.31 3.85
C VAL A 214 -6.62 -1.44 3.05
N LEU A 215 -7.60 -2.19 3.53
CA LEU A 215 -8.97 -2.14 3.01
C LEU A 215 -9.82 -1.35 4.00
N LEU A 216 -10.73 -0.54 3.50
CA LEU A 216 -11.63 0.22 4.35
C LEU A 216 -13.03 0.29 3.75
N GLU A 217 -14.01 0.42 4.62
CA GLU A 217 -15.42 0.60 4.26
C GLU A 217 -15.90 1.94 4.82
N THR A 218 -16.52 2.76 3.98
CA THR A 218 -17.06 4.08 4.38
C THR A 218 -18.41 3.93 5.10
N GLN A 219 -18.95 5.04 5.62
CA GLN A 219 -20.29 5.06 6.22
C GLN A 219 -21.40 4.78 5.19
N ASP A 220 -21.13 5.06 3.91
CA ASP A 220 -22.02 4.78 2.79
C ASP A 220 -21.84 3.35 2.24
N HIS A 221 -21.03 2.52 2.91
CA HIS A 221 -20.68 1.15 2.52
C HIS A 221 -19.90 1.04 1.20
N ASP A 222 -19.24 2.12 0.79
CA ASP A 222 -18.26 2.05 -0.30
C ASP A 222 -17.01 1.33 0.19
N GLN A 223 -16.51 0.40 -0.62
CA GLN A 223 -15.29 -0.33 -0.33
C GLN A 223 -14.12 0.31 -1.07
N LEU A 224 -13.09 0.69 -0.31
CA LEU A 224 -11.87 1.29 -0.82
C LEU A 224 -10.67 0.44 -0.41
N ALA A 225 -9.60 0.54 -1.19
CA ALA A 225 -8.32 -0.06 -0.84
C ALA A 225 -7.20 0.96 -0.97
N TYR A 226 -6.30 0.99 -0.01
CA TYR A 226 -5.14 1.87 0.01
C TYR A 226 -3.88 1.02 -0.01
N ALA A 227 -2.97 1.29 -0.94
CA ALA A 227 -1.67 0.63 -1.02
C ALA A 227 -0.57 1.69 -0.98
N GLU A 228 0.32 1.59 0.00
CA GLU A 228 1.43 2.53 0.18
C GLU A 228 2.72 2.00 -0.46
N MET A 229 3.37 2.88 -1.21
CA MET A 229 4.68 2.68 -1.81
C MET A 229 5.62 3.82 -1.35
N HIS A 230 6.94 3.64 -1.48
CA HIS A 230 7.93 4.56 -0.93
C HIS A 230 7.75 6.05 -1.25
N LEU A 231 7.25 6.39 -2.44
CA LEU A 231 7.09 7.79 -2.89
C LEU A 231 5.63 8.15 -3.21
N ARG A 232 4.74 7.15 -3.17
CA ARG A 232 3.36 7.26 -3.61
C ARG A 232 2.55 6.21 -2.90
N ALA A 233 1.34 6.55 -2.54
CA ALA A 233 0.30 5.59 -2.26
C ALA A 233 -0.78 5.71 -3.34
N GLU A 234 -1.66 4.73 -3.40
CA GLU A 234 -2.76 4.69 -4.33
C GLU A 234 -4.02 4.26 -3.58
N LEU A 235 -5.10 5.04 -3.77
CA LEU A 235 -6.43 4.70 -3.32
C LEU A 235 -7.21 4.11 -4.51
N TYR A 236 -7.67 2.89 -4.35
CA TYR A 236 -8.50 2.16 -5.31
C TYR A 236 -9.95 2.22 -4.87
N ASP A 237 -10.81 2.72 -5.77
CA ASP A 237 -12.27 2.77 -5.64
C ASP A 237 -12.98 1.95 -6.74
N ASP A 238 -12.22 1.42 -7.70
CA ASP A 238 -12.75 0.56 -8.74
C ASP A 238 -13.13 -0.81 -8.14
N PRO A 239 -14.40 -1.25 -8.28
CA PRO A 239 -14.87 -2.48 -7.64
C PRO A 239 -14.07 -3.73 -8.03
N ALA A 240 -13.54 -3.80 -9.25
CA ALA A 240 -12.76 -4.96 -9.69
C ALA A 240 -11.40 -5.02 -8.99
N HIS A 241 -10.72 -3.86 -8.83
CA HIS A 241 -9.47 -3.78 -8.08
C HIS A 241 -9.66 -4.06 -6.59
N VAL A 242 -10.69 -3.44 -5.98
CA VAL A 242 -10.99 -3.63 -4.56
C VAL A 242 -11.33 -5.10 -4.28
N SER A 243 -12.16 -5.73 -5.12
CA SER A 243 -12.48 -7.16 -5.01
C SER A 243 -11.24 -8.06 -5.05
N ALA A 244 -10.29 -7.79 -5.96
CA ALA A 244 -9.05 -8.55 -6.03
C ALA A 244 -8.19 -8.39 -4.76
N LEU A 245 -8.16 -7.19 -4.17
CA LEU A 245 -7.43 -6.94 -2.92
C LEU A 245 -8.13 -7.55 -1.70
N MET A 246 -9.47 -7.58 -1.67
CA MET A 246 -10.24 -8.30 -0.66
C MET A 246 -9.97 -9.81 -0.70
N GLN A 247 -9.92 -10.42 -1.90
CA GLN A 247 -9.56 -11.82 -2.05
C GLN A 247 -8.15 -12.11 -1.54
N LYS A 248 -7.19 -11.20 -1.82
CA LYS A 248 -5.84 -11.28 -1.29
C LYS A 248 -5.81 -11.21 0.23
N TYR A 249 -6.54 -10.26 0.83
CA TYR A 249 -6.63 -10.13 2.28
C TYR A 249 -7.29 -11.37 2.92
N GLY A 250 -8.31 -11.94 2.27
CA GLY A 250 -8.93 -13.21 2.70
C GLY A 250 -7.93 -14.36 2.76
N MET A 251 -7.01 -14.46 1.80
CA MET A 251 -5.93 -15.43 1.80
C MET A 251 -4.86 -15.12 2.86
N LEU A 252 -4.51 -13.85 3.07
CA LEU A 252 -3.59 -13.45 4.13
C LEU A 252 -4.14 -13.87 5.51
N ARG A 253 -5.43 -13.66 5.74
CA ARG A 253 -6.11 -14.05 6.98
C ARG A 253 -6.11 -15.56 7.22
N SER A 254 -6.19 -16.36 6.16
CA SER A 254 -6.13 -17.83 6.27
C SER A 254 -4.72 -18.37 6.48
N GLN A 255 -3.70 -17.62 6.03
CA GLN A 255 -2.28 -17.94 6.21
C GLN A 255 -1.73 -17.48 7.57
N ALA A 256 -2.27 -16.38 8.12
CA ALA A 256 -1.89 -15.87 9.42
C ALA A 256 -2.25 -16.83 10.57
N LEU A 257 -1.53 -16.71 11.69
CA LEU A 257 -1.87 -17.42 12.93
C LEU A 257 -3.29 -17.05 13.39
N THR A 258 -3.95 -17.98 14.08
CA THR A 258 -5.20 -17.66 14.78
C THR A 258 -4.93 -16.59 15.85
N VAL A 259 -5.95 -15.82 16.21
CA VAL A 259 -5.85 -14.78 17.25
C VAL A 259 -5.24 -15.33 18.54
N GLU A 260 -5.68 -16.50 18.99
CA GLU A 260 -5.13 -17.17 20.19
C GLU A 260 -3.64 -17.49 20.05
N LYS A 261 -3.20 -17.99 18.89
CA LYS A 261 -1.78 -18.28 18.64
C LYS A 261 -0.95 -17.00 18.53
N SER A 262 -1.54 -15.92 18.01
CA SER A 262 -0.92 -14.59 17.98
C SER A 262 -0.73 -14.02 19.38
N VAL A 263 -1.72 -14.15 20.28
CA VAL A 263 -1.59 -13.77 21.70
C VAL A 263 -0.45 -14.55 22.34
N ARG A 264 -0.45 -15.88 22.20
CA ARG A 264 0.59 -16.75 22.80
C ARG A 264 2.00 -16.39 22.30
N LEU A 265 2.15 -16.06 21.02
CA LEU A 265 3.43 -15.63 20.46
C LEU A 265 3.88 -14.30 21.08
N LEU A 266 2.98 -13.33 21.18
CA LEU A 266 3.28 -12.02 21.76
C LEU A 266 3.63 -12.12 23.26
N ASP A 267 2.88 -12.92 24.02
CA ASP A 267 3.15 -13.18 25.44
C ASP A 267 4.52 -13.86 25.62
N ALA A 268 4.88 -14.82 24.77
CA ALA A 268 6.19 -15.48 24.82
C ALA A 268 7.34 -14.52 24.51
N LEU A 269 7.16 -13.60 23.55
CA LEU A 269 8.14 -12.55 23.24
C LEU A 269 8.32 -11.59 24.42
N LEU A 270 7.22 -11.17 25.04
CA LEU A 270 7.26 -10.30 26.22
C LEU A 270 7.95 -10.97 27.41
N ALA A 271 7.66 -12.25 27.67
CA ALA A 271 8.34 -13.01 28.73
C ALA A 271 9.86 -13.10 28.49
N ALA A 272 10.27 -13.36 27.25
CA ALA A 272 11.68 -13.40 26.87
C ALA A 272 12.39 -12.05 27.07
N LEU A 273 11.72 -10.92 26.79
CA LEU A 273 12.26 -9.57 27.00
C LEU A 273 12.33 -9.15 28.47
N LEU A 274 11.41 -9.63 29.31
CA LEU A 274 11.34 -9.31 30.74
C LEU A 274 12.28 -10.16 31.60
N GLY A 275 13.08 -11.05 31.01
CA GLY A 275 14.02 -11.88 31.74
C GLY A 275 13.37 -13.06 32.49
N GLU A 276 12.09 -13.36 32.21
CA GLU A 276 11.53 -14.67 32.50
C GLU A 276 12.10 -15.64 31.46
N THR A 277 13.33 -16.11 31.70
CA THR A 277 13.94 -17.15 30.89
C THR A 277 13.12 -18.44 31.03
N CYS A 278 12.16 -18.67 30.16
CA CYS A 278 11.85 -20.03 29.77
C CYS A 278 13.02 -20.48 28.88
N PRO A 279 13.80 -21.50 29.28
CA PRO A 279 15.04 -21.82 28.61
C PRO A 279 14.75 -22.21 27.16
N ALA A 280 15.53 -21.61 26.27
CA ALA A 280 15.58 -21.95 24.86
C ALA A 280 15.65 -23.48 24.67
N GLN A 281 14.60 -24.05 24.11
CA GLN A 281 14.69 -25.29 23.33
C GLN A 281 13.81 -25.16 22.08
N HIS A 282 14.22 -24.27 21.18
CA HIS A 282 13.93 -24.45 19.77
C HIS A 282 15.26 -24.70 19.04
N THR A 283 15.81 -25.89 19.27
CA THR A 283 16.86 -26.43 18.41
C THR A 283 16.24 -26.65 17.03
N TRP A 284 16.71 -25.90 16.03
CA TRP A 284 16.37 -26.17 14.64
C TRP A 284 17.02 -27.49 14.24
N PRO A 285 16.35 -28.38 13.49
CA PRO A 285 17.03 -29.55 12.94
C PRO A 285 18.06 -29.06 11.93
N GLN A 286 19.35 -29.25 12.25
CA GLN A 286 20.39 -29.16 11.23
C GLN A 286 20.18 -30.31 10.23
N ALA A 287 20.11 -29.97 8.95
CA ALA A 287 20.18 -30.97 7.89
C ALA A 287 21.52 -31.69 8.01
N ALA A 288 21.50 -33.02 8.08
CA ALA A 288 22.71 -33.83 8.13
C ALA A 288 23.59 -33.55 6.90
N PRO A 289 24.92 -33.43 7.05
CA PRO A 289 25.81 -33.32 5.90
C PRO A 289 25.76 -34.61 5.06
N PRO A 290 25.94 -34.52 3.73
CA PRO A 290 25.97 -35.72 2.90
C PRO A 290 27.15 -36.59 3.30
N SER A 291 26.87 -37.87 3.59
CA SER A 291 27.88 -38.87 3.89
C SER A 291 28.80 -39.05 2.68
N THR A 292 30.06 -38.65 2.83
CA THR A 292 31.16 -39.07 1.96
C THR A 292 31.41 -40.56 2.16
N GLY A 293 31.08 -41.37 1.15
CA GLY A 293 31.46 -42.77 1.07
C GLY A 293 31.98 -43.08 -0.33
N SER A 294 33.31 -43.13 -0.47
CA SER A 294 33.98 -43.70 -1.64
C SER A 294 33.91 -45.24 -1.60
N SER A 295 33.31 -45.84 -2.65
CA SER A 295 33.71 -46.99 -3.50
C SER A 295 34.43 -48.24 -2.90
N PRO A 296 34.41 -49.45 -3.54
CA PRO A 296 34.28 -49.68 -5.00
C PRO A 296 33.45 -50.91 -5.51
N ALA A 297 33.14 -50.84 -6.81
CA ALA A 297 33.04 -51.86 -7.88
C ALA A 297 32.67 -53.34 -7.57
N THR A 298 31.76 -53.93 -8.38
CA THR A 298 32.12 -54.81 -9.54
C THR A 298 30.88 -55.30 -10.32
N ALA A 299 30.95 -55.12 -11.65
CA ALA A 299 30.32 -55.79 -12.82
C ALA A 299 29.06 -56.69 -12.69
N ALA A 300 28.09 -56.48 -13.59
CA ALA A 300 27.91 -57.27 -14.84
C ALA A 300 26.44 -57.32 -15.35
N THR A 301 26.27 -56.86 -16.60
CA THR A 301 25.58 -57.59 -17.69
C THR A 301 24.04 -57.57 -17.87
N ARG A 302 23.66 -57.02 -19.04
CA ARG A 302 22.58 -57.35 -20.01
C ARG A 302 21.15 -56.79 -19.88
N ALA A 303 20.82 -56.04 -20.94
CA ALA A 303 19.71 -56.24 -21.89
C ALA A 303 18.27 -55.85 -21.49
N ALA A 304 17.74 -54.86 -22.20
CA ALA A 304 16.32 -54.75 -22.56
C ALA A 304 16.02 -55.65 -23.80
N PRO A 305 14.79 -55.76 -24.34
CA PRO A 305 13.49 -55.20 -23.93
C PRO A 305 12.33 -56.24 -23.98
N ALA A 306 11.09 -55.83 -23.69
CA ALA A 306 9.90 -56.05 -24.53
C ALA A 306 8.59 -56.18 -23.73
N SER A 307 7.66 -55.31 -24.09
CA SER A 307 6.22 -55.31 -23.82
C SER A 307 5.44 -56.28 -24.73
N LYS A 308 4.38 -56.90 -24.19
CA LYS A 308 3.23 -57.47 -24.93
C LYS A 308 1.94 -57.11 -24.14
N SER A 309 1.09 -56.20 -24.65
CA SER A 309 -0.23 -56.45 -25.32
C SER A 309 -1.41 -56.64 -24.33
N PRO A 310 -2.71 -56.41 -24.68
CA PRO A 310 -3.29 -56.00 -25.96
C PRO A 310 -4.34 -54.86 -25.93
N THR A 311 -4.68 -54.42 -27.14
CA THR A 311 -5.78 -53.56 -27.62
C THR A 311 -7.13 -54.29 -27.70
N THR A 312 -8.25 -53.54 -27.64
CA THR A 312 -9.39 -53.49 -28.60
C THR A 312 -10.53 -52.68 -27.95
N GLY A 313 -10.91 -51.51 -28.46
CA GLY A 313 -11.93 -51.28 -29.51
C GLY A 313 -13.06 -50.47 -28.83
N THR A 314 -13.72 -49.44 -29.38
CA THR A 314 -14.05 -49.07 -30.75
C THR A 314 -14.55 -47.62 -30.74
N SER A 315 -14.15 -46.81 -31.73
CA SER A 315 -14.68 -45.46 -32.05
C SER A 315 -15.73 -45.59 -33.18
N PRO A 316 -16.58 -44.58 -33.51
CA PRO A 316 -16.12 -43.51 -34.41
C PRO A 316 -16.78 -42.11 -34.20
N ALA A 317 -16.02 -41.03 -34.48
CA ALA A 317 -16.21 -40.05 -35.58
C ALA A 317 -16.98 -38.76 -35.19
N THR A 318 -16.68 -37.52 -35.62
CA THR A 318 -15.64 -36.86 -36.44
C THR A 318 -15.85 -35.34 -36.33
N ALA A 319 -14.77 -34.53 -36.27
CA ALA A 319 -14.53 -33.36 -37.15
C ALA A 319 -13.55 -32.35 -36.51
N THR A 320 -12.39 -32.23 -37.15
CA THR A 320 -11.31 -31.28 -36.88
C THR A 320 -11.39 -30.13 -37.88
N VAL A 321 -11.16 -28.89 -37.44
CA VAL A 321 -10.62 -27.82 -38.31
C VAL A 321 -9.44 -27.15 -37.61
N THR A 322 -8.34 -27.12 -38.34
CA THR A 322 -7.00 -26.62 -38.02
C THR A 322 -6.88 -25.12 -38.29
N ALA A 323 -6.15 -24.37 -37.46
CA ALA A 323 -5.41 -23.18 -37.92
C ALA A 323 -4.31 -22.79 -36.93
N ALA A 324 -3.07 -22.88 -37.41
CA ALA A 324 -1.87 -22.31 -36.78
C ALA A 324 -1.83 -20.79 -37.04
N THR A 325 -1.27 -20.01 -36.11
CA THR A 325 -0.76 -18.66 -36.42
C THR A 325 0.50 -18.36 -35.63
N ALA A 326 1.51 -17.94 -36.38
CA ALA A 326 2.87 -17.69 -35.97
C ALA A 326 3.07 -16.27 -35.41
N SER A 327 4.02 -16.20 -34.50
CA SER A 327 4.70 -15.00 -34.01
C SER A 327 5.24 -14.11 -35.15
N LYS A 328 4.94 -12.81 -35.12
CA LYS A 328 5.63 -11.76 -35.89
C LYS A 328 5.88 -10.54 -35.00
N SER A 329 7.15 -10.29 -34.71
CA SER A 329 7.68 -9.05 -34.14
C SER A 329 7.61 -7.89 -35.15
N PRO A 330 7.46 -6.63 -34.71
CA PRO A 330 7.45 -5.46 -35.60
C PRO A 330 8.88 -5.03 -36.01
N PRO A 331 9.06 -4.43 -37.20
CA PRO A 331 10.37 -3.98 -37.70
C PRO A 331 10.74 -2.56 -37.22
N THR A 332 12.04 -2.38 -36.97
CA THR A 332 12.75 -1.14 -36.64
C THR A 332 12.81 -0.18 -37.83
N PRO A 333 12.68 1.15 -37.65
CA PRO A 333 12.85 2.12 -38.74
C PRO A 333 14.34 2.45 -39.05
N PRO A 334 14.69 2.74 -40.32
CA PRO A 334 16.05 3.11 -40.74
C PRO A 334 16.40 4.59 -40.47
N PRO A 335 17.70 4.97 -40.50
CA PRO A 335 18.18 6.30 -40.10
C PRO A 335 17.93 7.37 -41.17
N SER A 336 17.60 8.59 -40.73
CA SER A 336 17.39 9.77 -41.56
C SER A 336 18.72 10.38 -42.04
N THR A 337 18.93 10.41 -43.35
CA THR A 337 19.97 11.22 -44.01
C THR A 337 19.44 12.61 -44.34
N SER A 338 20.25 13.61 -43.99
CA SER A 338 20.12 15.03 -44.32
C SER A 338 20.37 15.31 -45.80
N ALA A 339 19.51 16.09 -46.45
CA ALA A 339 19.89 16.96 -47.58
C ALA A 339 18.81 18.03 -47.81
N THR A 340 19.19 19.29 -47.66
CA THR A 340 18.47 20.48 -48.15
C THR A 340 19.21 20.98 -49.40
N PRO A 341 18.54 21.39 -50.49
CA PRO A 341 19.17 22.19 -51.52
C PRO A 341 18.66 23.65 -51.53
N ARG A 342 19.64 24.55 -51.71
CA ARG A 342 19.61 25.99 -52.06
C ARG A 342 19.19 27.00 -51.00
#